data_AF-A0A1V5TYB8-F1
#
_entry.id   AF-A0A1V5TYB8-F1
#
_cell.length_a   1.000
_cell.length_b   1.000
_cell.length_c   1.000
_cell.angle_alpha   90.00
_cell.angle_beta   90.00
_cell.angle_gamma   90.00
#
_symmetry.space_group_name_H-M   'P 1'
#
loop_
_entity.id
_entity.type
_entity.pdbx_description
1 polymer ?
#
loop_
_entity_poly.entity_id
_entity_poly.type
_entity_poly.pdbx_seq_one_letter_code
_entity_poly.pdbx_strand_id
1 'polypeptide(L)' 'MAFIPRQKLSKKAKRALDLKKRATWDGLNPVTRRTENKKAYDRKRPAGFDEDRPGGPFHI' A
#
# COMPACT_ATOMS: atom_id res chain seq x y z
N MET A 1 13.77 -12.25 33.26
CA MET A 1 13.39 -10.82 33.13
C MET A 1 11.92 -10.66 33.48
N ALA A 2 11.56 -9.69 34.32
CA ALA A 2 10.16 -9.38 34.62
C ALA A 2 9.55 -8.49 33.53
N PHE A 3 8.27 -8.70 33.22
CA PHE A 3 7.51 -7.84 32.31
C PHE A 3 7.19 -6.50 33.00
N ILE A 4 7.59 -5.38 32.39
CA ILE A 4 7.28 -4.04 32.89
C ILE A 4 6.17 -3.45 32.03
N PRO A 5 5.00 -3.10 32.61
CA PRO A 5 3.93 -2.43 31.87
C PRO A 5 4.40 -1.10 31.28
N ARG A 6 3.94 -0.79 30.05
CA ARG A 6 4.36 0.41 29.31
C ARG A 6 4.20 1.71 30.11
N GLN A 7 3.19 1.80 30.97
CA GLN A 7 2.94 3.00 31.80
C GLN A 7 4.10 3.31 32.74
N LYS A 8 4.76 2.27 33.29
CA LYS A 8 5.86 2.37 34.24
C LYS A 8 7.24 2.56 33.58
N LEU A 9 7.29 2.53 32.25
CA LEU A 9 8.53 2.79 31.52
C LEU A 9 8.91 4.28 31.55
N SER A 10 10.21 4.56 31.62
CA SER A 10 10.73 5.90 31.41
C SER A 10 10.39 6.43 30.02
N LYS A 11 10.42 7.75 29.84
CA LYS A 11 10.14 8.39 28.54
C LYS A 11 11.05 7.85 27.42
N LYS A 12 12.33 7.59 27.73
CA LYS A 12 13.32 7.02 26.79
C LYS A 12 12.97 5.59 26.36
N ALA A 13 12.59 4.74 27.33
CA ALA A 13 12.21 3.35 27.05
C ALA A 13 10.91 3.25 26.23
N LYS A 14 9.91 4.10 26.53
CA LYS A 14 8.68 4.22 25.73
C LYS A 14 9.02 4.58 24.27
N ARG A 15 9.88 5.58 24.05
CA ARG A 15 10.29 6.01 22.71
C ARG A 15 11.01 4.90 21.93
N ALA A 16 11.88 4.13 22.58
CA ALA A 16 12.58 3.01 21.94
C ALA A 16 11.61 1.88 21.54
N LEU A 17 10.64 1.56 22.40
CA LEU A 17 9.58 0.59 22.11
C LEU A 17 8.73 1.08 20.92
N ASP A 18 8.28 2.32 20.96
CA ASP A 18 7.43 2.89 19.91
C ASP A 18 8.18 3.01 18.58
N LEU A 19 9.50 3.31 18.58
CA LEU A 19 10.34 3.30 17.37
C LEU A 19 10.42 1.90 16.73
N LYS A 20 10.59 0.85 17.56
CA LYS A 20 10.57 -0.54 17.08
C LYS A 20 9.24 -0.91 16.43
N LYS A 21 8.12 -0.41 16.97
CA LYS A 21 6.77 -0.63 16.41
C LYS A 21 6.49 0.18 15.15
N ARG A 22 7.00 1.42 15.07
CA ARG A 22 6.77 2.35 13.96
C ARG A 22 7.56 2.04 12.69
N ALA A 23 8.56 1.16 12.75
CA ALA A 23 9.37 0.78 11.59
C ALA A 23 8.55 0.06 10.50
N THR A 24 7.44 -0.57 10.88
CA THR A 24 6.57 -1.33 9.99
C THR A 24 5.14 -0.82 10.13
N TRP A 25 4.53 -0.39 9.03
CA TRP A 25 3.10 -0.15 8.91
C TRP A 25 2.31 -1.48 8.93
N ASP A 26 2.62 -2.38 9.88
CA ASP A 26 2.04 -3.72 9.96
C ASP A 26 2.16 -4.51 8.63
N GLY A 27 3.32 -4.41 7.98
CA GLY A 27 3.56 -5.03 6.66
C GLY A 27 2.97 -4.27 5.46
N LEU A 28 2.18 -3.21 5.65
CA LEU A 28 1.67 -2.37 4.56
C LEU A 28 2.69 -1.30 4.17
N ASN A 29 3.53 -1.57 3.18
CA ASN A 29 4.31 -0.49 2.57
C ASN A 29 3.36 0.39 1.71
N PRO A 30 3.12 1.68 2.05
CA PRO A 30 2.25 2.54 1.23
C PRO A 30 2.78 2.72 -0.20
N VAL A 31 4.07 2.42 -0.44
CA VAL A 31 4.72 2.47 -1.74
C VAL A 31 4.43 1.22 -2.60
N THR A 32 3.96 0.10 -2.04
CA THR A 32 3.74 -1.15 -2.81
C THR A 32 2.35 -1.27 -3.43
N ARG A 33 1.36 -0.47 -3.01
CA ARG A 33 0.11 -0.32 -3.76
C ARG A 33 0.32 0.66 -4.93
N ARG A 34 1.14 0.27 -5.90
CA ARG A 34 1.24 0.99 -7.17
C ARG A 34 0.11 0.54 -8.06
N THR A 35 -0.85 1.43 -8.31
CA THR A 35 -1.75 1.26 -9.45
C THR A 35 -0.94 1.35 -10.73
N GLU A 36 -1.23 0.47 -11.68
CA GLU A 36 -0.59 0.51 -12.98
C GLU A 36 -0.90 1.84 -13.68
N ASN A 37 0.08 2.39 -14.39
CA ASN A 37 -0.13 3.60 -15.18
C ASN A 37 -1.06 3.27 -16.35
N LYS A 38 -2.31 3.73 -16.29
CA LYS A 38 -3.34 3.51 -17.33
C LYS A 38 -2.92 4.00 -18.73
N LYS A 39 -1.97 4.94 -18.82
CA LYS A 39 -1.44 5.48 -20.08
C LYS A 39 -0.17 4.79 -20.56
N ALA A 40 0.40 3.87 -19.77
CA ALA A 40 1.55 3.10 -20.23
C ALA A 40 1.14 2.23 -21.42
N TYR A 41 2.00 2.16 -22.43
CA TYR A 41 1.76 1.31 -23.58
C TYR A 41 1.86 -0.16 -23.16
N ASP A 42 0.76 -0.90 -23.31
CA ASP A 42 0.70 -2.35 -23.10
C ASP A 42 0.19 -3.03 -24.38
N ARG A 43 1.03 -3.89 -24.98
CA ARG A 43 0.74 -4.61 -26.22
C ARG A 43 -0.31 -5.70 -26.04
N LYS A 44 -0.53 -6.15 -24.81
CA LYS A 44 -1.56 -7.15 -24.48
C LYS A 44 -2.93 -6.52 -24.29
N ARG A 45 -3.01 -5.19 -24.18
CA ARG A 45 -4.27 -4.49 -23.94
C ARG A 45 -5.02 -4.31 -25.26
N PRO A 46 -6.25 -4.84 -25.39
CA PRO A 46 -7.04 -4.65 -26.60
C PRO A 46 -7.43 -3.18 -26.77
N ALA A 47 -7.55 -2.75 -28.03
CA ALA A 47 -8.07 -1.44 -28.36
C ALA A 47 -9.51 -1.31 -27.82
N GLY A 48 -9.74 -0.38 -26.90
CA GLY A 48 -11.06 -0.14 -26.29
C GLY A 48 -11.18 -0.46 -24.80
N PHE A 49 -10.20 -1.12 -24.17
CA PHE A 49 -10.31 -1.61 -22.78
C PHE A 49 -10.63 -0.56 -21.69
N ASP A 50 -10.37 0.73 -21.93
CA ASP A 50 -10.83 1.81 -21.04
C ASP A 50 -12.28 2.18 -21.42
N GLU A 51 -13.24 1.35 -21.01
CA GLU A 51 -14.67 1.56 -21.26
C GLU A 51 -15.37 2.30 -20.10
N ASP A 52 -15.32 3.63 -20.13
CA ASP A 52 -16.49 4.48 -19.84
C ASP A 52 -17.04 5.01 -21.18
N ARG A 53 -17.04 4.17 -22.23
CA ARG A 53 -17.55 4.53 -23.56
C ARG A 53 -18.69 3.59 -23.93
N PRO A 54 -19.93 4.09 -24.13
CA PRO A 54 -21.01 3.29 -24.69
C PRO A 54 -20.71 3.08 -26.18
N GLY A 55 -20.02 1.99 -26.52
CA GLY A 55 -19.64 1.68 -27.90
C GLY A 55 -18.34 0.88 -27.98
N GLY A 56 -18.34 -0.32 -27.40
CA GLY A 56 -17.30 -1.33 -27.62
C GLY A 56 -17.25 -1.82 -29.08
N PRO A 57 -16.25 -2.64 -29.44
CA PRO A 57 -15.91 -2.93 -30.83
C PRO A 57 -17.10 -3.48 -31.61
N PHE A 58 -17.45 -2.81 -32.70
CA PHE A 58 -18.55 -3.17 -33.60
C PHE A 58 -18.45 -4.66 -33.95
N HIS A 59 -19.47 -5.41 -33.55
CA HIS A 59 -19.63 -6.80 -33.99
C HIS A 59 -20.11 -6.75 -35.44
N ILE A 60 -19.33 -7.37 -36.34
CA ILE A 60 -19.69 -7.60 -37.74
C ILE A 60 -20.79 -8.63 -37.81
#